data_AF-A0A7Y0XB00-F1
#
_entry.id   AF-A0A7Y0XB00-F1
#
_cell.length_a   1.000
_cell.length_b   1.000
_cell.length_c   1.000
_cell.angle_alpha   90.00
_cell.angle_beta   90.00
_cell.angle_gamma   90.00
#
_symmetry.space_group_name_H-M   'P 1'
#
loop_
_entity.id
_entity.type
_entity.pdbx_description
1 polymer ?
#
loop_
_entity_poly.entity_id
_entity_poly.type
_entity_poly.pdbx_seq_one_letter_code
_entity_poly.pdbx_strand_id
1 'polypeptide(L)'
;SESNWEKAVEQALSVAASAYDSLTVILSHNYYQMYQIDKPVMPRQEWPAALPFLLKELISERAIDIIADAVELPNSTKVQAYVLSRKI
;
A
#
# COMPACT_ATOMS: atom_id res chain seq x y z
N SER A 1 7.77 16.38 -22.25
CA SER A 1 9.03 15.78 -21.77
C SER A 1 8.67 14.46 -21.12
N GLU A 2 8.51 13.41 -21.92
CA GLU A 2 8.21 12.07 -21.40
C GLU A 2 9.44 11.58 -20.66
N SER A 3 9.33 11.54 -19.34
CA SER A 3 10.43 11.19 -18.45
C SER A 3 10.84 9.74 -18.75
N ASN A 4 12.09 9.54 -19.15
CA ASN A 4 12.66 8.24 -19.55
C ASN A 4 12.93 7.32 -18.33
N TRP A 5 12.07 7.39 -17.31
CA TRP A 5 12.22 6.75 -16.02
C TRP A 5 12.10 5.22 -16.14
N GLU A 6 11.23 4.75 -17.03
CA GLU A 6 11.03 3.32 -17.30
C GLU A 6 12.33 2.67 -17.76
N LYS A 7 12.99 3.25 -18.78
CA LYS A 7 14.29 2.76 -19.26
C LYS A 7 15.39 2.85 -18.21
N ALA A 8 15.40 3.91 -17.40
CA ALA A 8 16.37 4.05 -16.32
C ALA A 8 16.20 2.96 -15.25
N VAL A 9 14.94 2.61 -14.92
CA VAL A 9 14.61 1.52 -13.98
C VAL A 9 14.95 0.16 -14.58
N GLU A 10 14.59 -0.09 -15.84
CA GLU A 10 14.96 -1.34 -16.55
C GLU A 10 16.48 -1.54 -16.57
N GLN A 11 17.24 -0.49 -16.86
CA GLN A 11 18.69 -0.56 -16.89
C GLN A 11 19.27 -0.81 -15.49
N ALA A 12 18.77 -0.13 -14.45
CA ALA A 12 19.18 -0.37 -13.07
C ALA A 12 18.85 -1.80 -12.60
N LEU A 13 17.66 -2.31 -12.96
CA LEU A 13 17.24 -3.68 -12.65
C LEU A 13 18.08 -4.71 -13.41
N SER A 14 18.43 -4.50 -14.67
CA SER A 14 19.28 -5.44 -15.43
C SER A 14 20.66 -5.63 -14.79
N VAL A 15 21.21 -4.58 -14.18
CA VAL A 15 22.50 -4.63 -13.48
C VAL A 15 22.37 -5.33 -12.13
N ALA A 16 21.28 -5.11 -11.39
CA ALA A 16 21.10 -5.63 -10.03
C ALA A 16 20.46 -7.04 -9.97
N ALA A 17 19.55 -7.36 -10.89
CA ALA A 17 18.74 -8.59 -10.87
C ALA A 17 19.52 -9.86 -11.19
N SER A 18 20.73 -9.74 -11.76
CA SER A 18 21.60 -10.90 -11.99
C SER A 18 22.20 -11.48 -10.70
N ALA A 19 22.11 -10.75 -9.58
CA ALA A 19 22.72 -11.14 -8.30
C ALA A 19 21.72 -11.47 -7.17
N TYR A 20 20.42 -11.18 -7.34
CA TYR A 20 19.44 -11.29 -6.25
C TYR A 20 18.07 -11.83 -6.72
N ASP A 21 17.52 -12.78 -5.98
CA ASP A 21 16.23 -13.44 -6.29
C ASP A 21 14.99 -12.62 -5.86
N SER A 22 15.16 -11.56 -5.06
CA SER A 22 14.05 -10.79 -4.49
C SER A 22 14.26 -9.28 -4.64
N LEU A 23 13.24 -8.59 -5.18
CA LEU A 23 13.19 -7.13 -5.27
C LEU A 23 12.27 -6.57 -4.17
N THR A 24 12.77 -5.64 -3.38
CA THR A 24 11.96 -4.87 -2.43
C THR A 24 11.79 -3.44 -2.92
N VAL A 25 10.55 -2.97 -3.04
CA VAL A 25 10.23 -1.60 -3.43
C VAL A 25 9.68 -0.86 -2.21
N ILE A 26 10.29 0.27 -1.88
CA ILE A 26 9.85 1.13 -0.77
C ILE A 26 9.12 2.33 -1.35
N LEU A 27 7.86 2.50 -0.95
CA LEU A 27 7.06 3.67 -1.31
C LEU A 27 7.36 4.81 -0.33
N SER A 28 7.54 6.02 -0.88
CA SER A 28 7.67 7.23 -0.05
C SER A 28 6.34 7.56 0.61
N HIS A 29 6.40 8.21 1.78
CA HIS A 29 5.25 8.64 2.57
C HIS A 29 4.29 9.57 1.80
N ASN A 30 4.74 10.18 0.71
CA ASN A 30 3.90 11.03 -0.14
C ASN A 30 2.91 10.24 -1.02
N TYR A 31 3.06 8.92 -1.11
CA TYR A 31 2.25 8.06 -2.00
C TYR A 31 1.17 7.28 -1.27
N TYR A 32 1.13 7.34 0.07
CA TYR A 32 0.15 6.63 0.86
C TYR A 32 -0.20 7.40 2.14
N GLN A 33 -1.38 7.15 2.67
CA GLN A 33 -1.83 7.67 3.95
C GLN A 33 -1.86 6.55 4.99
N MET A 34 -1.67 6.91 6.25
CA MET A 34 -1.64 5.97 7.38
C MET A 34 -2.79 6.27 8.33
N TYR A 35 -3.58 5.24 8.67
CA TYR A 35 -4.68 5.35 9.63
C TYR A 35 -4.60 4.26 10.69
N GLN A 36 -4.90 4.60 11.94
CA GLN A 36 -5.05 3.61 13.00
C GLN A 36 -6.54 3.33 13.23
N ILE A 37 -6.93 2.08 13.01
CA ILE A 37 -8.32 1.63 13.21
C ILE A 37 -8.34 0.42 14.14
N ASP A 38 -9.52 0.13 14.67
CA ASP A 38 -9.73 -1.10 15.43
C ASP A 38 -9.55 -2.32 14.52
N LYS A 39 -8.99 -3.39 15.09
CA LYS A 39 -8.71 -4.63 14.36
C LYS A 39 -10.00 -5.19 13.76
N PRO A 40 -10.07 -5.37 12.42
CA PRO A 40 -11.24 -5.96 11.78
C PRO A 40 -11.53 -7.35 12.33
N VAL A 41 -12.80 -7.64 12.61
CA VAL A 41 -13.27 -8.95 13.11
C VAL A 41 -13.43 -9.92 11.93
N MET A 42 -12.37 -10.08 11.13
CA MET A 42 -12.36 -10.94 9.95
C MET A 42 -10.94 -11.40 9.61
N PRO A 43 -10.78 -12.50 8.85
CA PRO A 43 -9.47 -13.01 8.44
C PRO A 43 -8.66 -11.98 7.64
N ARG A 44 -7.33 -11.97 7.84
CA ARG A 44 -6.42 -11.03 7.19
C ARG A 44 -6.50 -11.03 5.66
N GLN A 45 -6.81 -12.18 5.06
CA GLN A 45 -6.97 -12.32 3.60
C GLN A 45 -8.11 -11.46 3.05
N GLU A 46 -9.10 -11.14 3.87
CA GLU A 46 -10.26 -10.35 3.48
C GLU A 46 -10.07 -8.84 3.75
N TRP A 47 -8.99 -8.46 4.44
CA TRP A 47 -8.75 -7.07 4.80
C TRP A 47 -8.61 -6.15 3.59
N PRO A 48 -7.86 -6.48 2.52
CA PRO A 48 -7.70 -5.56 1.41
C PRO A 48 -9.02 -5.18 0.72
N ALA A 49 -10.00 -6.09 0.76
CA ALA A 49 -11.34 -5.85 0.21
C ALA A 49 -12.24 -5.05 1.17
N ALA A 50 -12.10 -5.25 2.48
CA ALA A 50 -12.96 -4.63 3.49
C ALA A 50 -12.46 -3.26 3.98
N LEU A 51 -11.14 -3.08 4.10
CA LEU A 51 -10.52 -1.86 4.62
C LEU A 51 -10.98 -0.58 3.92
N PRO A 52 -11.12 -0.53 2.58
CA PRO A 52 -11.64 0.65 1.91
C PRO A 52 -13.01 1.10 2.42
N PHE A 53 -13.88 0.16 2.80
CA PHE A 53 -15.21 0.46 3.34
C PHE A 53 -15.16 0.82 4.83
N LEU A 54 -14.26 0.19 5.60
CA LEU A 54 -14.05 0.50 7.02
C LEU A 54 -13.45 1.90 7.22
N LEU A 55 -12.65 2.35 6.26
CA LEU A 55 -11.96 3.64 6.29
C LEU A 55 -12.81 4.79 5.73
N LYS A 56 -14.04 4.55 5.25
CA LYS A 56 -14.88 5.53 4.54
C LYS A 56 -15.12 6.84 5.31
N GLU A 57 -15.10 6.80 6.64
CA GLU A 57 -15.31 7.97 7.51
C GLU A 57 -13.99 8.72 7.81
N LEU A 58 -12.84 8.10 7.50
CA LEU A 58 -11.50 8.62 7.77
C LEU A 58 -10.81 9.18 6.52
N ILE A 59 -11.30 8.81 5.34
CA ILE A 59 -10.77 9.22 4.04
C ILE A 59 -11.77 10.12 3.31
N SER A 60 -11.27 11.02 2.48
CA SER A 60 -12.11 11.86 1.62
C SER A 60 -12.49 11.19 0.30
N GLU A 61 -11.69 10.21 -0.13
CA GLU A 61 -11.80 9.49 -1.37
C GLU A 61 -12.89 8.41 -1.31
N ARG A 62 -13.45 8.05 -2.48
CA ARG A 62 -14.42 6.95 -2.53
C ARG A 62 -13.69 5.62 -2.29
N ALA A 63 -14.32 4.71 -1.55
CA ALA A 63 -13.77 3.38 -1.28
C ALA A 63 -13.33 2.61 -2.55
N ILE A 64 -14.00 2.85 -3.69
CA ILE A 64 -13.66 2.20 -4.97
C ILE A 64 -12.38 2.74 -5.61
N ASP A 65 -11.99 3.97 -5.26
CA ASP A 65 -10.85 4.68 -5.83
C ASP A 65 -9.58 4.50 -4.97
N ILE A 66 -9.64 3.67 -3.93
CA ILE A 66 -8.52 3.41 -3.03
C ILE A 66 -8.17 1.93 -2.96
N ILE A 67 -6.92 1.68 -2.63
CA ILE A 67 -6.40 0.37 -2.25
C ILE A 67 -5.91 0.51 -0.81
N ALA A 68 -6.28 -0.43 0.04
CA ALA A 68 -5.86 -0.42 1.44
C ALA A 68 -5.33 -1.78 1.87
N ASP A 69 -4.36 -1.77 2.77
CA ASP A 69 -3.89 -2.95 3.50
C ASP A 69 -3.56 -2.55 4.94
N ALA A 70 -3.42 -3.50 5.85
CA ALA A 70 -3.11 -3.21 7.25
C ALA A 70 -2.12 -4.20 7.87
N VAL A 71 -1.38 -3.67 8.85
CA VAL A 71 -0.44 -4.43 9.67
C VAL A 71 -0.90 -4.38 11.12
N GLU A 72 -0.85 -5.53 11.79
CA GLU A 72 -1.15 -5.62 13.22
C GLU A 72 -0.07 -4.93 14.05
N LEU A 73 -0.49 -4.12 15.01
CA LEU A 73 0.42 -3.51 15.96
C LEU A 73 0.65 -4.49 17.15
N PRO A 74 1.90 -4.67 17.61
CA PRO A 74 2.19 -5.56 18.74
C PRO A 74 1.38 -5.16 19.97
N ASN A 75 0.73 -6.13 20.63
CA ASN A 75 -0.04 -5.96 21.87
C ASN A 75 -1.17 -4.91 21.80
N SER A 76 -1.70 -4.64 20.60
CA SER A 76 -2.76 -3.65 20.40
C SER A 76 -4.03 -4.29 19.86
N THR A 77 -5.17 -3.72 20.22
CA THR A 77 -6.46 -4.00 19.56
C THR A 77 -6.61 -3.25 18.24
N LYS A 78 -5.59 -2.45 17.86
CA LYS A 78 -5.58 -1.62 16.66
C LYS A 78 -4.65 -2.18 15.59
N VAL A 79 -4.97 -1.85 14.35
CA VAL A 79 -4.14 -2.10 13.18
C VAL A 79 -3.71 -0.79 12.54
N GLN A 80 -2.53 -0.79 11.94
CA GLN A 80 -2.06 0.31 11.11
C GLN A 80 -2.48 0.03 9.67
N ALA A 81 -3.48 0.74 9.19
CA ALA A 81 -3.92 0.72 7.80
C ALA A 81 -3.09 1.69 6.95
N TYR A 82 -2.79 1.27 5.74
CA TYR A 82 -2.09 1.99 4.69
C TYR A 82 -3.05 2.15 3.52
N VAL A 83 -3.26 3.37 3.06
CA VAL A 83 -4.24 3.71 2.01
C VAL A 83 -3.51 4.37 0.85
N LEU A 84 -3.76 3.88 -0.35
CA LEU A 84 -3.23 4.43 -1.59
C LEU A 84 -4.38 4.76 -2.52
N SER A 85 -4.32 5.91 -3.19
CA SER A 85 -5.25 6.22 -4.26
C SER A 85 -4.95 5.35 -5.48
N ARG A 86 -5.96 4.69 -6.02
CA ARG A 86 -5.90 3.95 -7.27
C ARG A 86 -5.85 4.99 -8.41
N LYS A 87 -4.65 5.35 -8.85
CA LYS A 87 -4.48 6.16 -10.07
C LYS A 87 -4.72 5.26 -11.28
N ILE A 88 -5.75 5.57 -12.06
CA ILE A 88 -6.01 5.01 -13.39
C ILE A 88 -5.10 5.72 -14.38
#